data_AF-A0A535NSK0-F1
#
_entry.id   AF-A0A535NSK0-F1
#
_cell.length_a   1.000
_cell.length_b   1.000
_cell.length_c   1.000
_cell.angle_alpha   90.00
_cell.angle_beta   90.00
_cell.angle_gamma   90.00
#
_symmetry.space_group_name_H-M   'P 1'
#
loop_
_entity.id
_entity.type
_entity.pdbx_description
1 polymer ?
#
loop_
_entity_poly.entity_id
_entity_poly.type
_entity_poly.pdbx_seq_one_letter_code
_entity_poly.pdbx_strand_id
1 'polypeptide(L)'
;MTDINIHTHRTLVEKVFVGEGGVAVKHAAVRLECYKLASLLVRIGMTPNIKAPHKTIPAAFMRLEKEFLAGILDGLFSTDGSVLMKQDNPMLRLHTSSYELAQQVRLILLQFGIHGRIYRATRDEDLMYDGRSMYGTGEKYDLLIINEGIPHFYA
;
A
#
# COMPACT_ATOMS: atom_id res chain seq x y z
N MET A 1 27.85 -14.74 7.32
CA MET A 1 26.47 -14.23 7.12
C MET A 1 26.26 -13.13 8.12
N THR A 2 26.07 -11.89 7.65
CA THR A 2 25.90 -10.73 8.52
C THR A 2 24.56 -10.85 9.25
N ASP A 3 24.58 -10.92 10.57
CA ASP A 3 23.37 -10.90 11.40
C ASP A 3 22.53 -9.68 11.00
N ILE A 4 21.30 -9.93 10.52
CA ILE A 4 20.39 -8.86 10.09
C ILE A 4 19.94 -7.99 11.29
N ASN A 5 20.39 -8.25 12.54
CA ASN A 5 19.91 -7.63 13.79
C ASN A 5 18.43 -7.24 13.70
N ILE A 6 17.59 -8.22 13.36
CA ILE A 6 16.15 -8.06 13.52
C ILE A 6 15.92 -8.09 15.03
N HIS A 7 15.92 -6.91 15.66
CA HIS A 7 15.59 -6.78 17.07
C HIS A 7 14.07 -6.95 17.21
N THR A 8 13.67 -8.21 17.39
CA THR A 8 12.26 -8.57 17.61
C THR A 8 11.83 -8.14 19.01
N HIS A 9 11.16 -6.98 19.11
CA HIS A 9 10.51 -6.59 20.36
C HIS A 9 9.04 -7.04 20.36
N ARG A 10 8.73 -8.05 21.18
CA ARG A 10 7.34 -8.54 21.33
C ARG A 10 6.54 -7.55 22.18
N THR A 11 5.76 -6.71 21.54
CA THR A 11 4.81 -5.82 22.24
C THR A 11 3.40 -6.41 22.19
N LEU A 12 2.95 -7.00 23.31
CA LEU A 12 1.57 -7.43 23.52
C LEU A 12 0.68 -6.20 23.74
N VAL A 13 -0.12 -5.85 22.74
CA VAL A 13 -1.17 -4.83 22.90
C VAL A 13 -2.46 -5.55 23.22
N GLU A 14 -3.00 -5.33 24.42
CA GLU A 14 -4.27 -5.90 24.87
C GLU A 14 -5.38 -4.85 24.76
N LYS A 15 -6.45 -5.17 24.04
CA LYS A 15 -7.71 -4.43 24.11
C LYS A 15 -8.82 -5.42 24.45
N VAL A 16 -9.56 -5.10 25.50
CA VAL A 16 -10.76 -5.83 25.92
C VAL A 16 -11.96 -5.13 25.29
N PHE A 17 -12.71 -5.88 24.49
CA PHE A 17 -13.99 -5.43 23.94
C PHE A 17 -15.10 -6.16 24.67
N VAL A 18 -16.02 -5.43 25.30
CA VAL A 18 -17.21 -6.01 25.93
C VAL A 18 -18.33 -5.98 24.90
N GLY A 19 -18.68 -7.15 24.35
CA GLY A 19 -19.86 -7.31 23.49
C GLY A 19 -21.16 -7.44 24.28
N GLU A 20 -22.31 -7.36 23.61
CA GLU A 20 -23.60 -7.70 24.21
C GLU A 20 -23.57 -9.16 24.70
N GLY A 21 -23.80 -9.36 26.00
CA GLY A 21 -23.67 -10.67 26.67
C GLY A 21 -22.41 -10.85 27.52
N GLY A 22 -21.53 -9.85 27.63
CA GLY A 22 -20.38 -9.87 28.54
C GLY A 22 -19.14 -10.60 28.02
N VAL A 23 -19.10 -10.95 26.73
CA VAL A 23 -17.95 -11.60 26.12
C VAL A 23 -16.83 -10.58 25.91
N ALA A 24 -15.71 -10.81 26.60
CA ALA A 24 -14.48 -10.04 26.48
C ALA A 24 -13.60 -10.61 25.36
N VAL A 25 -13.48 -9.93 24.22
CA VAL A 25 -12.54 -10.35 23.15
C VAL A 25 -11.17 -9.75 23.44
N LYS A 26 -10.16 -10.61 23.63
CA LYS A 26 -8.76 -10.22 23.84
C LYS A 26 -7.99 -10.23 22.52
N HIS A 27 -7.71 -9.04 21.98
CA HIS A 27 -6.76 -8.92 20.87
C HIS A 27 -5.34 -8.86 21.44
N ALA A 28 -4.43 -9.67 20.89
CA ALA A 28 -3.00 -9.63 21.17
C ALA A 28 -2.26 -9.48 19.84
N ALA A 29 -1.39 -8.47 19.74
CA ALA A 29 -0.51 -8.29 18.59
C ALA A 29 0.94 -8.66 18.98
N VAL A 30 1.71 -9.14 18.00
CA VAL A 30 3.17 -9.20 18.07
C VAL A 30 3.70 -8.24 17.02
N ARG A 31 4.57 -7.31 17.42
CA ARG A 31 5.24 -6.40 16.48
C ARG A 31 6.64 -6.92 16.20
N LEU A 32 7.04 -6.84 14.94
CA LEU A 32 8.41 -7.09 14.50
C LEU A 32 8.97 -5.76 14.02
N GLU A 33 10.03 -5.29 14.66
CA GLU A 33 10.62 -3.97 14.37
C GLU A 33 12.02 -4.17 13.78
N CYS A 34 12.16 -3.95 12.48
CA CYS A 34 13.45 -3.98 11.82
C CYS A 34 14.08 -2.58 11.78
N TYR A 35 14.71 -2.20 12.90
CA TYR A 35 15.33 -0.88 13.04
C TYR A 35 16.43 -0.60 12.01
N LYS A 36 17.19 -1.62 11.60
CA LYS A 36 18.22 -1.46 10.56
C LYS A 36 17.60 -1.09 9.21
N LEU A 37 16.55 -1.80 8.79
CA LEU A 37 15.85 -1.49 7.54
C LEU A 37 15.19 -0.12 7.61
N ALA A 38 14.47 0.18 8.69
CA ALA A 38 13.85 1.49 8.88
C ALA A 38 14.90 2.62 8.82
N SER A 39 16.04 2.45 9.51
CA SER A 39 17.14 3.43 9.50
C SER A 39 17.76 3.57 8.11
N LEU A 40 17.94 2.47 7.38
CA LEU A 40 18.43 2.50 6.02
C LEU A 40 17.47 3.27 5.11
N LEU A 41 16.16 2.97 5.15
CA LEU A 41 15.13 3.65 4.37
C LEU A 41 15.12 5.16 4.63
N VAL A 42 15.25 5.58 5.90
CA VAL A 42 15.36 7.00 6.25
C VAL A 42 16.64 7.61 5.66
N ARG A 43 17.79 6.94 5.78
CA ARG A 43 19.07 7.42 5.23
C ARG A 43 19.05 7.58 3.72
N ILE A 44 18.33 6.72 3.00
CA ILE A 44 18.19 6.82 1.54
C ILE A 44 17.09 7.83 1.11
N GLY A 45 16.42 8.49 2.06
CA GLY A 45 15.53 9.62 1.77
C GLY A 45 14.04 9.37 1.98
N MET A 46 13.63 8.24 2.55
CA MET A 46 12.23 8.05 2.97
C MET A 46 11.91 8.87 4.22
N THR A 47 10.71 9.43 4.28
CA THR A 47 10.23 10.15 5.46
C THR A 47 9.43 9.20 6.36
N PRO A 48 9.83 8.98 7.63
CA PRO A 48 9.10 8.12 8.54
C PRO A 48 7.83 8.81 9.08
N ASN A 49 6.91 8.03 9.65
CA ASN A 49 5.71 8.53 10.35
C ASN A 49 4.75 9.39 9.50
N ILE A 50 4.71 9.15 8.19
CA ILE A 50 3.78 9.82 7.28
C ILE A 50 2.42 9.11 7.23
N LYS A 51 1.34 9.87 7.40
CA LYS A 51 -0.03 9.35 7.24
C LYS A 51 -0.28 8.93 5.79
N ALA A 52 -1.12 7.91 5.60
CA ALA A 52 -1.39 7.33 4.27
C ALA A 52 -1.70 8.37 3.16
N PRO A 53 -2.51 9.44 3.39
CA PRO A 53 -2.80 10.43 2.34
C PRO A 53 -1.61 11.31 1.92
N HIS A 54 -0.54 11.34 2.72
CA HIS A 54 0.65 12.17 2.48
C HIS A 54 1.85 11.33 2.06
N LYS A 55 1.71 10.00 1.94
CA LYS A 55 2.80 9.14 1.45
C LYS A 55 3.15 9.53 0.02
N THR A 56 4.45 9.58 -0.27
CA THR A 56 4.99 9.91 -1.60
C THR A 56 6.25 9.08 -1.84
N ILE A 57 6.63 8.96 -3.10
CA ILE A 57 7.94 8.48 -3.54
C ILE A 57 8.90 9.68 -3.53
N PRO A 58 10.05 9.60 -2.84
CA PRO A 58 11.05 10.66 -2.86
C PRO A 58 11.45 11.03 -4.29
N ALA A 59 11.54 12.33 -4.59
CA ALA A 59 11.86 12.81 -5.93
C ALA A 59 13.21 12.29 -6.47
N ALA A 60 14.16 11.99 -5.58
CA ALA A 60 15.43 11.36 -5.95
C ALA A 60 15.24 9.96 -6.55
N PHE A 61 14.30 9.17 -6.02
CA PHE A 61 14.03 7.81 -6.48
C PHE A 61 13.40 7.79 -7.86
N MET A 62 12.54 8.77 -8.15
CA MET A 62 11.85 8.93 -9.43
C MET A 62 12.80 9.12 -10.63
N ARG A 63 14.08 9.39 -10.39
CA ARG A 63 15.13 9.63 -11.40
C ARG A 63 16.21 8.54 -11.45
N LEU A 64 16.06 7.47 -10.66
CA LEU A 64 16.98 6.33 -10.69
C LEU A 64 16.73 5.45 -11.92
N GLU A 65 17.60 4.48 -12.15
CA GLU A 65 17.50 3.56 -13.28
C GLU A 65 16.17 2.79 -13.31
N LYS A 66 15.79 2.35 -14.51
CA LYS A 66 14.56 1.58 -14.73
C LYS A 66 14.46 0.34 -13.85
N GLU A 67 15.58 -0.33 -13.56
CA GLU A 67 15.59 -1.51 -12.68
C GLU A 67 15.11 -1.16 -11.25
N PHE A 68 15.61 -0.06 -10.69
CA PHE A 68 15.16 0.41 -9.37
C PHE A 68 13.68 0.80 -9.38
N LEU A 69 13.25 1.53 -10.42
CA LEU A 69 11.85 1.93 -10.58
C LEU A 69 10.92 0.72 -10.76
N ALA A 70 11.35 -0.31 -11.46
CA ALA A 70 10.62 -1.57 -11.58
C ALA A 70 10.46 -2.25 -10.22
N GLY A 71 11.51 -2.25 -9.38
CA GLY A 71 11.44 -2.74 -8.01
C GLY A 71 10.44 -1.96 -7.12
N ILE A 72 10.31 -0.65 -7.31
CA ILE A 72 9.26 0.14 -6.62
C ILE A 72 7.86 -0.31 -7.07
N LEU A 73 7.65 -0.45 -8.39
CA LEU A 73 6.36 -0.89 -8.93
C LEU A 73 6.00 -2.29 -8.43
N ASP A 74 6.94 -3.24 -8.50
CA ASP A 74 6.78 -4.60 -8.02
C ASP A 74 6.38 -4.63 -6.54
N GLY A 75 7.11 -3.90 -5.69
CA GLY A 75 6.79 -3.78 -4.27
C GLY A 75 5.40 -3.20 -4.01
N LEU A 76 5.04 -2.10 -4.68
CA LEU A 76 3.74 -1.42 -4.47
C LEU A 76 2.55 -2.26 -4.96
N PHE A 77 2.65 -2.88 -6.13
CA PHE A 77 1.57 -3.71 -6.67
C PHE A 77 1.47 -5.06 -5.95
N SER A 78 2.56 -5.58 -5.40
CA SER A 78 2.53 -6.78 -4.56
C SER A 78 1.82 -6.55 -3.21
N THR A 79 1.89 -5.35 -2.64
CA THR A 79 1.29 -5.05 -1.34
C THR A 79 -0.11 -4.47 -1.44
N ASP A 80 -0.30 -3.45 -2.27
CA ASP A 80 -1.52 -2.65 -2.37
C ASP A 80 -2.20 -2.76 -3.75
N GLY A 81 -1.67 -3.63 -4.62
CA GLY A 81 -2.24 -3.91 -5.92
C GLY A 81 -3.32 -4.98 -5.89
N SER A 82 -4.20 -4.95 -6.89
CA SER A 82 -5.20 -6.00 -7.11
C SER A 82 -5.46 -6.22 -8.60
N VAL A 83 -5.84 -7.45 -8.93
CA VAL A 83 -6.16 -7.86 -10.30
C VAL A 83 -7.63 -8.24 -10.37
N LEU A 84 -8.37 -7.58 -11.25
CA LEU A 84 -9.72 -7.98 -11.62
C LEU A 84 -9.66 -8.77 -12.93
N MET A 85 -9.95 -10.06 -12.86
CA MET A 85 -10.00 -10.95 -14.02
C MET A 85 -11.44 -11.07 -14.54
N LYS A 86 -11.96 -10.02 -15.18
CA LYS A 86 -13.22 -10.10 -15.96
C LYS A 86 -12.93 -10.38 -17.43
N GLN A 87 -13.70 -11.28 -18.04
CA GLN A 87 -13.51 -11.69 -19.45
C GLN A 87 -13.41 -10.50 -20.41
N ASP A 88 -14.27 -9.50 -20.27
CA ASP A 88 -14.34 -8.39 -21.23
C ASP A 88 -13.50 -7.17 -20.83
N ASN A 89 -13.00 -7.12 -19.59
CA ASN A 89 -12.29 -5.96 -19.07
C ASN A 89 -11.37 -6.36 -17.90
N PRO A 90 -10.25 -7.04 -18.18
CA PRO A 90 -9.25 -7.30 -17.16
C PRO A 90 -8.62 -5.98 -16.73
N MET A 91 -8.36 -5.84 -15.42
CA MET A 91 -7.82 -4.61 -14.86
C MET A 91 -6.78 -4.93 -13.80
N LEU A 92 -5.64 -4.25 -13.88
CA LEU A 92 -4.69 -4.16 -12.78
C LEU A 92 -4.91 -2.82 -12.06
N ARG A 93 -4.96 -2.85 -10.74
CA ARG A 93 -5.27 -1.70 -9.89
C ARG A 93 -4.19 -1.52 -8.83
N LEU A 94 -3.84 -0.28 -8.54
CA LEU A 94 -3.20 0.12 -7.28
C LEU A 94 -4.18 1.01 -6.51
N HIS A 95 -4.45 0.67 -5.24
CA HIS A 95 -5.35 1.45 -4.38
C HIS A 95 -4.55 2.26 -3.36
N THR A 96 -4.80 3.57 -3.25
CA THR A 96 -4.08 4.44 -2.30
C THR A 96 -4.93 5.57 -1.77
N SER A 97 -4.58 6.10 -0.59
CA SER A 97 -5.17 7.34 -0.05
C SER A 97 -4.42 8.60 -0.47
N SER A 98 -3.24 8.46 -1.08
CA SER A 98 -2.40 9.57 -1.52
C SER A 98 -2.56 9.76 -3.02
N TYR A 99 -3.20 10.86 -3.42
CA TYR A 99 -3.31 11.25 -4.82
C TYR A 99 -1.92 11.48 -5.44
N GLU A 100 -1.01 12.09 -4.68
CA GLU A 100 0.36 12.34 -5.12
C GLU A 100 1.11 11.04 -5.41
N LEU A 101 0.97 10.03 -4.53
CA LEU A 101 1.54 8.71 -4.78
C LEU A 101 0.97 8.09 -6.06
N ALA A 102 -0.36 8.16 -6.26
CA ALA A 102 -0.98 7.64 -7.49
C ALA A 102 -0.44 8.35 -8.74
N GLN A 103 -0.24 9.66 -8.69
CA GLN A 103 0.35 10.42 -9.78
C GLN A 103 1.81 10.03 -10.04
N GLN A 104 2.62 9.88 -8.99
CA GLN A 104 4.01 9.47 -9.12
C GLN A 104 4.14 8.06 -9.70
N VAL A 105 3.33 7.10 -9.23
CA VAL A 105 3.31 5.75 -9.82
C VAL A 105 2.90 5.80 -11.28
N ARG A 106 1.89 6.60 -11.65
CA ARG A 106 1.52 6.81 -13.06
C ARG A 106 2.68 7.37 -13.89
N LEU A 107 3.44 8.33 -13.37
CA LEU A 107 4.62 8.87 -14.05
C LEU A 107 5.71 7.81 -14.22
N ILE A 108 5.95 6.96 -13.22
CA ILE A 108 6.88 5.83 -13.35
C ILE A 108 6.39 4.88 -14.44
N LEU A 109 5.12 4.46 -14.42
CA LEU A 109 4.54 3.58 -15.44
C LEU A 109 4.72 4.13 -16.86
N LEU A 110 4.56 5.44 -17.06
CA LEU A 110 4.79 6.09 -18.35
C LEU A 110 6.24 5.94 -18.85
N GLN A 111 7.24 5.86 -17.97
CA GLN A 111 8.63 5.59 -18.35
C GLN A 111 8.83 4.18 -18.93
N PHE A 112 7.89 3.26 -18.66
CA PHE A 112 7.82 1.92 -19.22
C PHE A 112 6.81 1.82 -20.39
N GLY A 113 6.22 2.93 -20.82
CA GLY A 113 5.19 2.94 -21.87
C GLY A 113 3.83 2.43 -21.40
N ILE A 114 3.62 2.29 -20.09
CA ILE A 114 2.36 1.78 -19.50
C ILE A 114 1.47 2.97 -19.12
N HIS A 115 0.30 3.06 -19.75
CA HIS A 115 -0.64 4.14 -19.48
C HIS A 115 -1.61 3.78 -18.35
N GLY A 116 -1.47 4.42 -17.18
CA GLY A 116 -2.40 4.29 -16.06
C GLY A 116 -3.43 5.43 -15.98
N ARG A 117 -4.65 5.13 -15.54
CA ARG A 117 -5.74 6.11 -15.30
C ARG A 117 -6.06 6.19 -13.81
N ILE A 118 -6.15 7.39 -13.26
CA ILE A 118 -6.46 7.61 -11.84
C ILE A 118 -7.94 7.98 -11.72
N TYR A 119 -8.65 7.26 -10.87
CA TYR A 119 -10.03 7.52 -10.50
C TYR A 119 -10.11 7.79 -9.00
N ARG A 120 -11.05 8.63 -8.59
CA ARG A 120 -11.46 8.71 -7.18
C ARG A 120 -12.30 7.47 -6.89
N ALA A 121 -11.90 6.69 -5.89
CA ALA A 121 -12.63 5.46 -5.57
C ALA A 121 -13.98 5.82 -4.94
N THR A 122 -15.03 5.13 -5.36
CA THR A 122 -16.33 5.18 -4.70
C THR A 122 -16.24 4.44 -3.38
N ARG A 123 -16.90 4.98 -2.36
CA ARG A 123 -17.00 4.33 -1.06
C ARG A 123 -18.28 3.51 -1.03
N ASP A 124 -18.16 2.29 -0.54
CA ASP A 124 -19.31 1.56 -0.05
C ASP A 124 -19.83 2.22 1.23
N GLU A 125 -21.11 2.00 1.52
CA GLU A 125 -21.73 2.48 2.76
C GLU A 125 -21.05 1.88 3.98
N ASP A 126 -21.09 2.60 5.11
CA ASP A 126 -20.51 2.13 6.36
C ASP A 126 -21.14 0.78 6.75
N LEU A 127 -20.29 -0.25 6.88
CA LEU A 127 -20.74 -1.60 7.18
C LEU A 127 -20.75 -1.84 8.69
N MET A 128 -21.78 -2.54 9.15
CA MET A 128 -21.81 -3.09 10.51
C MET A 128 -21.44 -4.57 10.46
N TYR A 129 -20.37 -4.94 11.17
CA TYR A 129 -19.95 -6.34 11.30
C TYR A 129 -19.64 -6.63 12.77
N ASP A 130 -20.30 -7.65 13.33
CA ASP A 130 -20.09 -8.09 14.73
C ASP A 130 -20.22 -6.95 15.76
N GLY A 131 -21.26 -6.12 15.61
CA GLY A 131 -21.50 -4.94 16.46
C GLY A 131 -20.49 -3.79 16.29
N ARG A 132 -19.59 -3.87 15.30
CA ARG A 132 -18.57 -2.84 15.00
C ARG A 132 -18.91 -2.12 13.71
N SER A 133 -18.87 -0.78 13.77
CA SER A 133 -18.91 0.05 12.57
C SER A 133 -17.57 0.01 11.86
N MET A 134 -17.55 -0.47 10.62
CA MET A 134 -16.44 -0.38 9.70
C MET A 134 -16.68 0.81 8.76
N TYR A 135 -16.13 1.96 9.14
CA TYR A 135 -16.18 3.17 8.31
C TYR A 135 -14.83 3.39 7.61
N GLY A 136 -14.90 3.60 6.30
CA GLY A 136 -13.73 4.04 5.53
C GLY A 136 -13.36 5.47 5.94
N THR A 137 -12.08 5.77 6.15
CA THR A 137 -11.60 7.16 6.40
C THR A 137 -10.76 7.70 5.23
N GLY A 138 -10.96 8.98 4.93
CA GLY A 138 -10.30 9.71 3.85
C GLY A 138 -10.68 9.33 2.41
N GLU A 139 -10.34 10.22 1.49
CA GLU A 139 -10.42 9.97 0.06
C GLU A 139 -9.49 8.86 -0.38
N LYS A 140 -9.90 8.13 -1.41
CA LYS A 140 -9.15 7.03 -2.00
C LYS A 140 -9.06 7.21 -3.50
N TYR A 141 -7.99 6.68 -4.08
CA TYR A 141 -7.67 6.79 -5.49
C TYR A 141 -7.27 5.42 -6.01
N ASP A 142 -7.87 5.03 -7.13
CA ASP A 142 -7.54 3.84 -7.88
C ASP A 142 -6.73 4.24 -9.11
N LEU A 143 -5.49 3.76 -9.21
CA LEU A 143 -4.70 3.81 -10.44
C LEU A 143 -4.92 2.50 -11.21
N LEU A 144 -5.57 2.59 -12.37
CA LEU A 144 -5.97 1.46 -13.19
C LEU A 144 -5.11 1.34 -14.44
N ILE A 145 -4.60 0.15 -14.69
CA ILE A 145 -3.94 -0.28 -15.92
C ILE A 145 -4.88 -1.26 -16.61
N ILE A 146 -5.20 -1.00 -17.88
CA ILE A 146 -6.19 -1.74 -18.67
C ILE A 146 -5.62 -2.05 -20.06
N ASN A 147 -6.24 -3.03 -20.74
CA ASN A 147 -5.96 -3.40 -22.13
C ASN A 147 -4.45 -3.66 -22.33
N GLU A 148 -3.87 -3.03 -23.36
CA GLU A 148 -2.45 -3.15 -23.75
C GLU A 148 -1.46 -2.83 -22.62
N GLY A 149 -1.87 -2.07 -21.60
CA GLY A 149 -1.00 -1.81 -20.46
C GLY A 149 -0.70 -3.05 -19.60
N ILE A 150 -1.57 -4.06 -19.63
CA ILE A 150 -1.45 -5.26 -18.79
C ILE A 150 -0.31 -6.17 -19.29
N PRO A 151 -0.24 -6.55 -20.59
CA PRO A 151 0.89 -7.31 -21.11
C PRO A 151 2.24 -6.63 -20.87
N HIS A 152 2.31 -5.30 -21.03
CA HIS A 152 3.55 -4.54 -20.81
C HIS A 152 3.98 -4.47 -19.33
N PHE A 153 3.05 -4.65 -18.40
CA PHE A 153 3.36 -4.68 -16.97
C PHE A 153 4.01 -6.00 -16.54
N TYR A 154 3.74 -7.09 -17.25
CA TYR A 154 4.27 -8.43 -16.95
C TYR A 154 5.50 -8.81 -17.82
N ALA A 155 5.84 -7.99 -18.82
CA ALA A 155 6.94 -8.23 -19.75
C ALA A 155 8.30 -7.89 -19.14
#